data_AF-A0A4V1AIC9-F1
#
_entry.id   AF-A0A4V1AIC9-F1
#
_cell.length_a   1.000
_cell.length_b   1.000
_cell.length_c   1.000
_cell.angle_alpha   90.00
_cell.angle_beta   90.00
_cell.angle_gamma   90.00
#
_symmetry.space_group_name_H-M   'P 1'
#
loop_
_entity.id
_entity.type
_entity.pdbx_description
1 polymer ?
#
loop_
_entity_poly.entity_id
_entity_poly.type
_entity_poly.pdbx_seq_one_letter_code
_entity_poly.pdbx_strand_id
1 'polypeptide(L)'
;MENQMTPPEFNNAPEPDSFEKLKQYREQKTDFADDISRLHKWNWGAFSFGWIWGVGNNAYIMLLGLIPVVNLVMAIVGGINGNRWAYQNGDWRSVDEYLRAQRSWDTAGKVQFFIALGVFGLYAVVLIIGLVLGLLGSFD
;
A
#
# COMPACT_ATOMS: atom_id res chain seq x y z
N MET A 1 -8.61 -0.84 -22.83
CA MET A 1 -8.69 -1.59 -21.56
C MET A 1 -9.66 -0.81 -20.71
N GLU A 2 -10.88 -1.31 -20.56
CA GLU A 2 -11.89 -0.67 -19.71
C GLU A 2 -11.32 -0.61 -18.29
N ASN A 3 -11.32 0.59 -17.72
CA ASN A 3 -10.66 0.87 -16.45
C ASN A 3 -11.39 0.05 -15.39
N GLN A 4 -10.80 -1.03 -14.87
CA GLN A 4 -11.48 -2.02 -14.00
C GLN A 4 -12.07 -1.44 -12.71
N MET A 5 -11.76 -0.18 -12.41
CA MET A 5 -12.26 0.59 -11.28
C MET A 5 -13.32 1.63 -11.68
N THR A 6 -13.86 1.61 -12.91
CA THR A 6 -15.00 2.46 -13.27
C THR A 6 -16.20 2.06 -12.40
N PRO A 7 -16.78 3.00 -11.64
CA PRO A 7 -17.99 2.73 -10.89
C PRO A 7 -19.09 2.23 -11.81
N PRO A 8 -19.91 1.25 -11.36
CA PRO A 8 -21.20 1.01 -12.00
C PRO A 8 -21.98 2.32 -12.11
N GLU A 9 -22.81 2.45 -13.16
CA GLU A 9 -23.67 3.63 -13.30
C GLU A 9 -24.69 3.70 -12.16
N PHE A 10 -24.35 4.45 -11.11
CA PHE A 10 -25.22 4.69 -9.95
C PHE A 10 -26.07 5.97 -10.06
N ASN A 11 -26.12 6.58 -11.25
CA ASN A 11 -26.65 7.92 -11.45
C ASN A 11 -28.16 8.02 -11.21
N ASN A 12 -28.90 6.92 -11.40
CA ASN A 12 -30.33 6.85 -11.11
C ASN A 12 -30.62 5.57 -10.34
N ALA A 13 -31.13 5.72 -9.11
CA ALA A 13 -31.69 4.57 -8.41
C ALA A 13 -32.92 4.07 -9.19
N PRO A 14 -33.14 2.74 -9.26
CA PRO A 14 -34.35 2.22 -9.87
C PRO A 14 -35.58 2.75 -9.11
N GLU A 15 -36.71 2.89 -9.83
CA GLU A 15 -37.95 3.30 -9.19
C GLU A 15 -38.31 2.35 -8.03
N PRO A 16 -38.93 2.87 -6.95
CA PRO A 16 -39.23 2.09 -5.76
C PRO A 16 -40.41 1.13 -5.93
N ASP A 17 -40.97 1.03 -7.13
CA ASP A 17 -42.06 0.13 -7.49
C ASP A 17 -41.65 -1.36 -7.41
N SER A 18 -40.34 -1.63 -7.48
CA SER A 18 -39.77 -2.97 -7.40
C SER A 18 -38.72 -3.07 -6.30
N PHE A 19 -39.11 -3.68 -5.18
CA PHE A 19 -38.22 -3.93 -4.04
C PHE A 19 -36.95 -4.71 -4.44
N GLU A 20 -37.06 -5.68 -5.35
CA GLU A 20 -35.93 -6.51 -5.78
C GLU A 20 -34.88 -5.69 -6.54
N LYS A 21 -35.29 -4.78 -7.44
CA LYS A 21 -34.36 -3.87 -8.13
C LYS A 21 -33.64 -2.96 -7.15
N LEU A 22 -34.35 -2.41 -6.17
CA LEU A 22 -33.75 -1.59 -5.11
C LEU A 22 -32.77 -2.37 -4.23
N LYS A 23 -33.05 -3.66 -3.99
CA LYS A 23 -32.18 -4.54 -3.22
C LYS A 23 -30.88 -4.80 -3.98
N GLN A 24 -30.96 -5.24 -5.23
CA GLN A 24 -29.80 -5.50 -6.09
C GLN A 24 -28.94 -4.25 -6.28
N TYR A 25 -29.56 -3.08 -6.52
CA TYR A 25 -28.84 -1.81 -6.63
C TYR A 25 -28.04 -1.48 -5.36
N ARG A 26 -28.64 -1.68 -4.18
CA ARG A 26 -27.98 -1.43 -2.89
C ARG A 26 -26.85 -2.41 -2.62
N GLU A 27 -27.03 -3.69 -2.95
CA GLU A 27 -25.97 -4.71 -2.83
C GLU A 27 -24.79 -4.34 -3.73
N GLN A 28 -25.01 -4.08 -5.02
CA GLN A 28 -23.94 -3.68 -5.95
C GLN A 28 -23.20 -2.41 -5.48
N LYS A 29 -23.94 -1.41 -5.00
CA LYS A 29 -23.34 -0.17 -4.48
C LYS A 29 -22.50 -0.43 -3.22
N THR A 30 -22.95 -1.34 -2.36
CA THR A 30 -22.24 -1.71 -1.14
C THR A 30 -20.98 -2.51 -1.46
N ASP A 31 -21.08 -3.50 -2.34
CA ASP A 31 -19.94 -4.33 -2.78
C ASP A 31 -18.87 -3.48 -3.46
N PHE A 32 -19.27 -2.57 -4.35
CA PHE A 32 -18.34 -1.63 -4.98
C PHE A 32 -17.65 -0.75 -3.94
N ALA A 33 -18.39 -0.21 -2.97
CA ALA A 33 -17.81 0.61 -1.91
C ALA A 33 -16.84 -0.18 -1.03
N ASP A 34 -17.14 -1.44 -0.72
CA ASP A 34 -16.25 -2.33 0.03
C ASP A 34 -14.94 -2.57 -0.74
N ASP A 35 -15.02 -2.93 -2.02
CA ASP A 35 -13.86 -3.15 -2.89
C ASP A 35 -12.96 -1.92 -2.98
N ILE A 36 -13.56 -0.74 -3.18
CA ILE A 36 -12.82 0.53 -3.16
C ILE A 36 -12.15 0.73 -1.79
N SER A 37 -12.84 0.48 -0.69
CA SER A 37 -12.27 0.65 0.66
C SER A 37 -11.05 -0.26 0.89
N ARG A 38 -11.11 -1.49 0.38
CA ARG A 38 -10.04 -2.48 0.53
C ARG A 38 -8.79 -2.07 -0.25
N LEU A 39 -8.96 -1.44 -1.41
CA LEU A 39 -7.87 -0.89 -2.22
C LEU A 39 -7.28 0.42 -1.66
N HIS A 40 -7.94 1.06 -0.69
CA HIS A 40 -7.40 2.19 0.07
C HIS A 40 -6.63 1.77 1.33
N LYS A 41 -6.61 0.47 1.68
CA LYS A 41 -5.81 0.00 2.83
C LYS A 41 -4.33 0.20 2.56
N TRP A 42 -3.59 0.41 3.64
CA TRP A 42 -2.14 0.55 3.61
C TRP A 42 -1.46 -0.67 2.96
N ASN A 43 -0.58 -0.42 1.99
CA ASN A 43 0.22 -1.44 1.34
C ASN A 43 1.62 -1.50 1.96
N TRP A 44 1.87 -2.56 2.73
CA TRP A 44 3.13 -2.75 3.43
C TRP A 44 4.28 -3.10 2.48
N GLY A 45 3.98 -3.75 1.36
CA GLY A 45 4.96 -4.08 0.33
C GLY A 45 5.52 -2.83 -0.34
N ALA A 46 4.64 -1.95 -0.82
CA ALA A 46 5.00 -0.68 -1.47
C ALA A 46 5.79 0.23 -0.53
N PHE A 47 5.35 0.33 0.73
CA PHE A 47 6.06 1.11 1.75
C PHE A 47 7.47 0.59 2.04
N SER A 48 7.62 -0.73 2.20
CA SER A 48 8.87 -1.30 2.73
C SER A 48 9.90 -1.61 1.65
N PHE A 49 9.47 -1.93 0.43
CA PHE A 49 10.35 -2.32 -0.68
C PHE A 49 10.41 -1.27 -1.81
N GLY A 50 9.56 -0.24 -1.77
CA GLY A 50 9.63 0.91 -2.66
C GLY A 50 9.60 0.52 -4.14
N TRP A 51 10.68 0.86 -4.85
CA TRP A 51 10.81 0.62 -6.29
C TRP A 51 10.84 -0.88 -6.66
N ILE A 52 11.34 -1.76 -5.79
CA ILE A 52 11.38 -3.21 -6.03
C ILE A 52 9.95 -3.76 -6.14
N TRP A 53 9.11 -3.39 -5.16
CA TRP A 53 7.69 -3.70 -5.20
C TRP A 53 7.02 -3.04 -6.41
N GLY A 54 7.39 -1.80 -6.74
CA GLY A 54 6.89 -1.09 -7.92
C GLY A 54 7.10 -1.84 -9.23
N VAL A 55 8.32 -2.35 -9.48
CA VAL A 55 8.63 -3.15 -10.67
C VAL A 55 7.83 -4.45 -10.70
N GLY A 56 7.74 -5.16 -9.57
CA GLY A 56 6.99 -6.41 -9.49
C GLY A 56 5.47 -6.27 -9.64
N ASN A 57 4.94 -5.04 -9.54
CA ASN A 57 3.51 -4.74 -9.58
C ASN A 57 3.13 -3.73 -10.67
N ASN A 58 4.01 -3.50 -11.65
CA ASN A 58 3.82 -2.53 -12.74
C ASN A 58 3.50 -1.10 -12.26
N ALA A 59 3.85 -0.73 -11.02
CA ALA A 59 3.62 0.59 -10.44
C ALA A 59 4.90 1.44 -10.56
N TYR A 60 5.30 1.75 -11.81
CA TYR A 60 6.60 2.38 -12.10
C TYR A 60 6.77 3.80 -11.54
N ILE A 61 5.71 4.46 -11.09
CA ILE A 61 5.83 5.71 -10.33
C ILE A 61 6.69 5.53 -9.07
N MET A 62 6.75 4.32 -8.51
CA MET A 62 7.61 3.97 -7.38
C MET A 62 9.11 4.04 -7.70
N LEU A 63 9.52 4.08 -8.97
CA LEU A 63 10.92 4.29 -9.38
C LEU A 63 11.44 5.67 -8.94
N LEU A 64 10.57 6.65 -8.70
CA LEU A 64 10.95 7.94 -8.08
C LEU A 64 11.61 7.74 -6.71
N GLY A 65 11.37 6.61 -6.04
CA GLY A 65 12.03 6.25 -4.80
C GLY A 65 13.53 5.91 -4.93
N LEU A 66 14.10 5.92 -6.14
CA LEU A 66 15.55 5.85 -6.36
C LEU A 66 16.25 7.20 -6.15
N ILE A 67 15.49 8.30 -6.16
CA ILE A 67 16.03 9.64 -5.91
C ILE A 67 16.21 9.81 -4.39
N PRO A 68 17.42 10.17 -3.91
CA PRO A 68 17.65 10.44 -2.49
C PRO A 68 16.67 11.49 -1.95
N VAL A 69 16.27 11.35 -0.68
CA VAL A 69 15.25 12.18 0.00
C VAL A 69 13.82 11.95 -0.50
N VAL A 70 13.61 11.85 -1.81
CA VAL A 70 12.30 11.53 -2.41
C VAL A 70 11.86 10.10 -2.06
N ASN A 71 12.82 9.20 -1.85
CA ASN A 71 12.59 7.83 -1.41
C ASN A 71 11.70 7.71 -0.15
N LEU A 72 11.87 8.60 0.83
CA LEU A 72 11.07 8.59 2.05
C LEU A 72 9.62 9.00 1.76
N VAL A 73 9.43 10.05 0.96
CA VAL A 73 8.10 10.51 0.55
C VAL A 73 7.40 9.41 -0.26
N MET A 74 8.11 8.80 -1.21
CA MET A 74 7.57 7.75 -2.07
C MET A 74 7.22 6.48 -1.30
N ALA A 75 7.94 6.15 -0.22
CA ALA A 75 7.56 5.05 0.66
C ALA A 75 6.16 5.30 1.26
N ILE A 76 5.89 6.50 1.78
CA ILE A 76 4.59 6.84 2.38
C ILE A 76 3.49 6.93 1.31
N VAL A 77 3.74 7.62 0.19
CA VAL A 77 2.77 7.74 -0.90
C VAL A 77 2.44 6.36 -1.47
N GLY A 78 3.45 5.49 -1.63
CA GLY A 78 3.28 4.09 -2.03
C GLY A 78 2.50 3.27 -1.00
N GLY A 79 2.74 3.49 0.30
CA GLY A 79 1.93 2.88 1.36
C GLY A 79 0.45 3.23 1.25
N ILE A 80 0.11 4.47 0.89
CA ILE A 80 -1.28 4.93 0.76
C ILE A 80 -1.92 4.49 -0.56
N ASN A 81 -1.19 4.63 -1.68
CA ASN A 81 -1.76 4.51 -3.03
C ASN A 81 -1.35 3.23 -3.77
N GLY A 82 -0.38 2.48 -3.25
CA GLY A 82 0.21 1.33 -3.92
C GLY A 82 -0.84 0.32 -4.37
N ASN A 83 -1.80 0.01 -3.49
CA ASN A 83 -2.86 -0.92 -3.84
C ASN A 83 -3.67 -0.50 -5.08
N ARG A 84 -4.00 0.79 -5.19
CA ARG A 84 -4.69 1.34 -6.34
C ARG A 84 -3.85 1.27 -7.62
N TRP A 85 -2.59 1.70 -7.54
CA TRP A 85 -1.71 1.72 -8.71
C TRP A 85 -1.47 0.31 -9.26
N ALA A 86 -1.17 -0.65 -8.39
CA ALA A 86 -0.95 -2.04 -8.81
C ALA A 86 -2.22 -2.73 -9.31
N TYR A 87 -3.38 -2.38 -8.75
CA TYR A 87 -4.65 -2.88 -9.26
C TYR A 87 -4.96 -2.31 -10.65
N GLN A 88 -4.82 -1.00 -10.85
CA GLN A 88 -5.08 -0.34 -12.13
C GLN A 88 -4.13 -0.76 -13.26
N ASN A 89 -2.88 -1.11 -12.91
CA ASN A 89 -1.85 -1.49 -13.87
C ASN A 89 -1.77 -3.01 -14.14
N GLY A 90 -2.62 -3.81 -13.51
CA GLY A 90 -2.65 -5.26 -13.67
C GLY A 90 -3.96 -5.77 -14.27
N ASP A 91 -3.90 -6.98 -14.81
CA ASP A 91 -5.07 -7.66 -15.37
C ASP A 91 -5.72 -8.57 -14.31
N TRP A 92 -6.60 -7.99 -13.49
CA TRP A 92 -7.30 -8.71 -12.43
C TRP A 92 -8.77 -8.95 -12.78
N ARG A 93 -9.34 -10.09 -12.40
CA ARG A 93 -10.79 -10.35 -12.57
C ARG A 93 -11.63 -9.76 -11.46
N SER A 94 -11.05 -9.56 -10.27
CA SER A 94 -11.70 -8.95 -9.11
C SER A 94 -10.69 -8.40 -8.11
N VAL A 95 -11.16 -7.55 -7.19
CA VAL A 95 -10.34 -7.05 -6.06
C VAL A 95 -9.89 -8.19 -5.16
N ASP A 96 -10.70 -9.24 -4.99
CA ASP A 96 -10.30 -10.43 -4.25
C ASP A 96 -9.07 -11.10 -4.86
N GLU A 97 -9.08 -11.36 -6.16
CA GLU A 97 -7.96 -11.98 -6.86
C GLU A 97 -6.67 -11.18 -6.67
N TYR A 98 -6.75 -9.86 -6.85
CA TYR A 98 -5.66 -8.94 -6.60
C TYR A 98 -5.13 -9.04 -5.17
N LEU A 99 -6.01 -8.95 -4.17
CA LEU A 99 -5.60 -8.99 -2.77
C LEU A 99 -5.01 -10.35 -2.39
N ARG A 100 -5.44 -11.44 -3.03
CA ARG A 100 -4.78 -12.75 -2.86
C ARG A 100 -3.32 -12.71 -3.31
N ALA A 101 -3.04 -12.09 -4.44
CA ALA A 101 -1.68 -11.90 -4.94
C ALA A 101 -0.85 -10.95 -4.07
N GLN A 102 -1.46 -9.88 -3.52
CA GLN A 102 -0.76 -8.94 -2.64
C GLN A 102 -0.43 -9.48 -1.24
N ARG A 103 -1.13 -10.52 -0.76
CA ARG A 103 -0.91 -11.02 0.62
C ARG A 103 0.54 -11.34 0.95
N SER A 104 1.29 -11.91 0.00
CA SER A 104 2.71 -12.21 0.18
C SER A 104 3.55 -10.95 0.30
N TRP A 105 3.33 -9.97 -0.58
CA TRP A 105 3.98 -8.65 -0.52
C TRP A 105 3.69 -7.92 0.79
N ASP A 106 2.44 -7.93 1.22
CA ASP A 106 1.99 -7.24 2.41
C ASP A 106 2.59 -7.86 3.69
N THR A 107 2.65 -9.19 3.72
CA THR A 107 3.29 -9.93 4.82
C THR A 107 4.80 -9.69 4.84
N ALA A 108 5.46 -9.81 3.68
CA ALA A 108 6.88 -9.56 3.54
C ALA A 108 7.25 -8.12 3.93
N GLY A 109 6.41 -7.15 3.55
CA GLY A 109 6.61 -5.75 3.89
C GLY A 109 6.55 -5.49 5.40
N LYS A 110 5.52 -6.03 6.08
CA LYS A 110 5.42 -5.94 7.54
C LYS A 110 6.66 -6.50 8.24
N VAL A 111 7.06 -7.72 7.85
CA VAL A 111 8.22 -8.40 8.42
C VAL A 111 9.48 -7.57 8.20
N GLN A 112 9.71 -7.10 6.96
CA GLN A 112 10.85 -6.26 6.62
C GLN A 112 10.90 -4.97 7.44
N PHE A 113 9.76 -4.29 7.62
CA PHE A 113 9.70 -3.06 8.41
C PHE A 113 10.12 -3.26 9.86
N PHE A 114 9.59 -4.29 10.53
CA PHE A 114 9.95 -4.56 11.92
C PHE A 114 11.39 -5.03 12.09
N ILE A 115 11.92 -5.81 11.14
CA ILE A 115 13.35 -6.17 11.12
C ILE A 115 14.21 -4.91 10.98
N ALA A 116 13.89 -4.05 10.01
CA ALA A 116 14.63 -2.81 9.77
C ALA A 116 14.60 -1.89 10.99
N LEU A 117 13.44 -1.77 11.67
CA LEU A 117 13.30 -0.99 12.89
C LEU A 117 14.16 -1.53 14.03
N GLY A 118 14.19 -2.85 14.23
CA GLY A 118 15.03 -3.50 15.25
C GLY A 118 16.53 -3.31 14.98
N VAL A 119 16.95 -3.50 13.73
CA VAL A 119 18.34 -3.29 13.32
C VAL A 119 18.76 -1.82 13.48
N PHE A 120 17.91 -0.89 13.05
CA PHE A 120 18.15 0.55 13.21
C PHE A 120 18.27 0.93 14.70
N GLY A 121 17.36 0.44 15.54
CA GLY A 121 17.41 0.66 16.99
C GLY A 121 18.71 0.14 17.61
N LEU A 122 19.15 -1.06 17.22
CA LEU A 122 20.42 -1.62 17.68
C LEU A 122 21.62 -0.74 17.29
N TYR A 123 21.70 -0.32 16.03
CA TYR A 123 22.77 0.58 15.56
C TYR A 123 22.74 1.93 16.30
N ALA A 124 21.56 2.49 16.55
CA ALA A 124 21.43 3.73 17.29
C ALA A 124 21.95 3.59 18.74
N VAL A 125 21.65 2.47 19.42
CA VAL A 125 22.17 2.20 20.77
C VAL A 125 23.70 2.08 20.76
N VAL A 126 24.27 1.30 19.83
CA VAL A 126 25.73 1.14 19.71
C VAL A 126 26.40 2.49 19.44
N LEU A 127 25.82 3.31 18.56
CA LEU A 127 26.31 4.65 18.26
C LEU A 127 26.29 5.55 19.50
N ILE A 128 25.19 5.57 20.25
CA ILE A 128 25.06 6.38 21.48
C ILE A 128 26.10 5.95 22.52
N ILE A 129 26.29 4.64 22.74
CA ILE A 129 27.31 4.13 23.66
C ILE A 129 28.71 4.60 23.22
N GLY A 130 29.03 4.45 21.93
CA GLY A 130 30.32 4.91 21.39
C GLY A 130 30.55 6.40 21.58
N LEU A 131 29.53 7.23 21.34
CA LEU A 131 29.59 8.68 21.57
C LEU A 131 29.78 9.01 23.06
N VAL A 132 29.08 8.32 23.98
CA VAL A 132 29.24 8.52 25.42
C VAL A 132 30.64 8.14 25.88
N LEU A 133 31.15 6.97 25.48
CA LEU A 133 32.51 6.54 25.84
C LEU A 133 33.58 7.48 25.27
N GLY A 134 33.43 7.92 24.01
CA GLY A 134 34.34 8.88 23.39
C GLY A 134 34.35 10.24 24.08
N LEU A 135 33.19 10.72 24.54
CA LEU A 135 33.10 11.94 25.35
C LEU A 135 33.74 11.76 26.72
N LEU A 136 33.50 10.64 27.41
CA LEU A 136 34.10 10.39 28.73
C LEU A 136 35.64 10.34 28.65
N GLY A 137 36.19 9.67 27.64
CA GLY A 137 37.63 9.59 27.43
C GLY A 137 38.30 10.88 26.96
N SER A 138 37.55 11.93 26.60
CA SER A 138 38.14 13.24 26.28
C SER A 138 38.38 14.13 27.52
N PHE A 139 38.04 13.64 28.72
CA PHE A 139 38.22 14.36 29.99
C PHE A 139 39.41 13.84 30.81
N ASP A 140 40.12 12.81 30.33
CA ASP A 140 41.38 12.29 30.89
C ASP A 140 42.60 12.94 30.21
#